data_AF-A0A496XKF5-F1
#
_entry.id   AF-A0A496XKF5-F1
#
_cell.length_a   1.000
_cell.length_b   1.000
_cell.length_c   1.000
_cell.angle_alpha   90.00
_cell.angle_beta   90.00
_cell.angle_gamma   90.00
#
_symmetry.space_group_name_H-M   'P 1'
#
loop_
_entity.id
_entity.type
_entity.pdbx_description
1 polymer ?
#
loop_
_entity_poly.entity_id
_entity_poly.type
_entity_poly.pdbx_seq_one_letter_code
_entity_poly.pdbx_strand_id
1 'polypeptide(L)'
;LKKAVNNAGFRVIQRSDWNIGLGVGVVGELASGGISIGISAKVDKGTTINKFYPSIVAIKKAKSPKIPKNLKILNKYVVGDSIAYLTKGGVGFTAGIGFPFLKAGVSYVGQGKWGVEIQKVGPQSATVKIVKGHIHTFGIGLTAVVTKVANEHFRDYDKNFFYRFNLVDKKMEEIYELMIRGKVNKVQEFYSKNKQYRKHIIKLSEGKNKTTGFRKVRSASIPFIYNVNYKKGSSYTLSNSRMLNEKMAIEEHRGVYNKEIKSRGYASKAHDRISLFAGGIQKVTMFKGINEEIIQRLFATYNYSYERNNVEAKKFNKELRKIVKKFGYNKEINFKLPKEYKDYVKIEFNTTFTDKALKVLLKMARTVKDIDFGNRKIKPKNYYATLGEIAVNNYFRNVKDARKEFCTAKIKSHCNRIIRNETKNALKKAFKYLIQMNKWYAKKGNSKKFAKAFADFGEQMITNRFTFHTLMWEMRQQPVELNLKITGARIMPLYMKLYSY
;
A
#
# COMPACT_ATOMS: atom_id res chain seq x y z
N LEU A 1 16.43 -13.07 -21.40
CA LEU A 1 15.22 -12.46 -21.97
C LEU A 1 14.14 -13.53 -22.12
N LYS A 2 13.15 -13.60 -21.22
CA LYS A 2 12.01 -14.53 -21.40
C LYS A 2 11.02 -13.85 -22.35
N LYS A 3 10.78 -14.47 -23.52
CA LYS A 3 9.70 -14.09 -24.45
C LYS A 3 8.42 -13.90 -23.64
N ALA A 4 7.89 -12.68 -23.63
CA ALA A 4 6.54 -12.42 -23.14
C ALA A 4 5.61 -13.18 -24.09
N VAL A 5 5.06 -14.31 -23.62
CA VAL A 5 4.00 -15.01 -24.35
C VAL A 5 2.86 -14.03 -24.47
N ASN A 6 2.53 -13.67 -25.71
CA ASN A 6 1.48 -12.72 -26.02
C ASN A 6 0.13 -13.36 -25.68
N ASN A 7 -0.25 -13.32 -24.41
CA ASN A 7 -1.55 -13.82 -23.96
C ASN A 7 -2.59 -12.77 -24.32
N ALA A 8 -3.10 -12.81 -25.55
CA ALA A 8 -4.31 -12.13 -25.95
C ALA A 8 -5.44 -12.52 -24.97
N GLY A 9 -5.76 -11.64 -24.03
CA GLY A 9 -6.74 -11.91 -22.98
C GLY A 9 -6.69 -10.86 -21.87
N PHE A 10 -7.54 -11.06 -20.86
CA PHE A 10 -7.80 -10.10 -19.79
C PHE A 10 -7.43 -10.70 -18.44
N ARG A 11 -6.61 -9.99 -17.67
CA ARG A 11 -6.40 -10.29 -16.26
C ARG A 11 -7.42 -9.52 -15.43
N VAL A 12 -8.34 -10.24 -14.79
CA VAL A 12 -9.50 -9.67 -14.11
C VAL A 12 -9.35 -9.82 -12.61
N ILE A 13 -9.56 -8.72 -11.89
CA ILE A 13 -9.59 -8.69 -10.43
C ILE A 13 -11.06 -8.63 -9.98
N GLN A 14 -11.59 -9.75 -9.51
CA GLN A 14 -12.93 -9.85 -8.92
C GLN A 14 -12.84 -9.71 -7.40
N ARG A 15 -13.78 -8.98 -6.78
CA ARG A 15 -13.81 -8.72 -5.33
C ARG A 15 -15.22 -8.87 -4.77
N SER A 16 -15.40 -9.66 -3.72
CA SER A 16 -16.65 -9.73 -2.94
C SER A 16 -16.52 -8.92 -1.64
N ASP A 17 -17.35 -7.89 -1.44
CA ASP A 17 -17.44 -7.09 -0.19
C ASP A 17 -16.10 -6.64 0.43
N TRP A 18 -15.25 -6.00 -0.38
CA TRP A 18 -14.01 -5.41 0.14
C TRP A 18 -14.20 -3.95 0.55
N ASN A 19 -13.65 -3.62 1.72
CA ASN A 19 -13.15 -2.28 1.98
C ASN A 19 -11.66 -2.30 1.65
N ILE A 20 -11.18 -1.38 0.82
CA ILE A 20 -9.73 -1.20 0.61
C ILE A 20 -9.15 -0.72 1.93
N GLY A 21 -8.55 -1.65 2.68
CA GLY A 21 -7.61 -1.33 3.75
C GLY A 21 -6.19 -1.45 3.21
N LEU A 22 -5.29 -0.70 3.82
CA LEU A 22 -3.87 -0.78 3.56
C LEU A 22 -3.31 -1.90 4.44
N GLY A 23 -2.82 -2.97 3.82
CA GLY A 23 -2.10 -4.04 4.51
C GLY A 23 -0.61 -3.99 4.24
N VAL A 24 0.18 -4.13 5.30
CA VAL A 24 1.64 -4.27 5.22
C VAL A 24 1.96 -5.74 4.99
N GLY A 25 2.17 -6.11 3.73
CA GLY A 25 2.78 -7.38 3.36
C GLY A 25 4.10 -7.11 2.66
N VAL A 26 5.21 -7.67 3.17
CA VAL A 26 6.38 -7.90 2.34
C VAL A 26 5.92 -8.96 1.33
N VAL A 27 5.69 -8.57 0.08
CA VAL A 27 5.50 -9.52 -1.02
C VAL A 27 6.89 -9.70 -1.61
N GLY A 28 7.36 -10.94 -1.59
CA GLY A 28 8.54 -11.32 -2.36
C GLY A 28 8.18 -11.22 -3.84
N GLU A 29 8.59 -10.14 -4.46
CA GLU A 29 9.02 -10.12 -5.85
C GLU A 29 10.42 -9.47 -5.85
N LEU A 30 11.41 -10.36 -5.89
CA LEU A 30 12.81 -10.23 -6.31
C LEU A 30 13.30 -8.80 -6.68
N ALA A 31 14.41 -8.42 -6.05
CA ALA A 31 15.40 -7.41 -6.47
C ALA A 31 14.96 -5.94 -6.65
N SER A 32 13.69 -5.59 -6.61
CA SER A 32 13.25 -4.19 -6.53
C SER A 32 12.53 -3.96 -5.21
N GLY A 33 12.93 -2.96 -4.44
CA GLY A 33 12.25 -2.56 -3.20
C GLY A 33 10.88 -1.94 -3.45
N GLY A 34 10.04 -2.61 -4.25
CA GLY A 34 8.71 -2.18 -4.64
C GLY A 34 7.71 -2.38 -3.52
N ILE A 35 6.91 -1.34 -3.26
CA ILE A 35 5.73 -1.44 -2.44
C ILE A 35 4.66 -2.18 -3.25
N SER A 36 4.30 -3.38 -2.80
CA SER A 36 3.01 -3.94 -3.20
C SER A 36 1.92 -3.28 -2.37
N ILE A 37 0.93 -2.71 -3.04
CA ILE A 37 -0.31 -2.30 -2.39
C ILE A 37 -1.02 -3.60 -1.99
N GLY A 38 -0.77 -4.04 -0.75
CA GLY A 38 -1.46 -5.15 -0.14
C GLY A 38 -2.90 -4.75 0.17
N ILE A 39 -3.84 -5.45 -0.44
CA ILE A 39 -5.26 -5.26 -0.19
C ILE A 39 -5.57 -5.91 1.16
N SER A 40 -6.06 -5.16 2.15
CA SER A 40 -6.59 -5.75 3.39
C SER A 40 -8.11 -5.66 3.43
N ALA A 41 -8.75 -6.83 3.61
CA ALA A 41 -10.20 -6.97 3.68
C ALA A 41 -10.72 -6.66 5.09
N LYS A 42 -11.93 -6.14 5.14
CA LYS A 42 -12.69 -5.91 6.37
C LYS A 42 -14.07 -6.54 6.21
N VAL A 43 -14.43 -7.38 7.18
CA VAL A 43 -15.71 -8.08 7.36
C VAL A 43 -15.85 -9.38 6.56
N ASP A 44 -15.65 -10.48 7.29
CA ASP A 44 -16.25 -11.83 7.29
C ASP A 44 -16.43 -12.65 6.01
N LYS A 45 -16.47 -12.08 4.80
CA LYS A 45 -16.66 -12.82 3.54
C LYS A 45 -15.93 -12.19 2.33
N GLY A 46 -14.78 -11.57 2.59
CA GLY A 46 -13.97 -10.94 1.55
C GLY A 46 -13.14 -11.95 0.76
N THR A 47 -13.38 -12.09 -0.54
CA THR A 47 -12.51 -12.82 -1.48
C THR A 47 -12.04 -11.89 -2.59
N THR A 48 -10.73 -11.83 -2.85
CA THR A 48 -10.15 -11.21 -4.06
C THR A 48 -9.65 -12.31 -4.94
N ILE A 49 -10.03 -12.30 -6.21
CA ILE A 49 -9.57 -13.24 -7.22
C ILE A 49 -8.89 -12.44 -8.30
N ASN A 50 -7.69 -12.84 -8.68
CA ASN A 50 -6.96 -12.33 -9.83
C ASN A 50 -6.82 -13.47 -10.84
N LYS A 51 -7.57 -13.44 -11.93
CA LYS A 51 -7.64 -14.56 -12.87
C LYS A 51 -7.47 -14.10 -14.31
N PHE A 52 -6.77 -14.89 -15.12
CA PHE A 52 -6.71 -14.72 -16.56
C PHE A 52 -7.98 -15.28 -17.22
N TYR A 53 -8.52 -14.51 -18.18
CA TYR A 53 -9.61 -14.92 -19.05
C TYR A 53 -9.24 -14.61 -20.50
N PRO A 54 -9.49 -15.53 -21.45
CA PRO A 54 -9.13 -15.31 -22.85
C PRO A 54 -9.99 -14.24 -23.54
N SER A 55 -11.22 -13.98 -23.06
CA SER A 55 -12.14 -13.02 -23.69
C SER A 55 -13.13 -12.41 -22.70
N ILE A 56 -13.74 -11.27 -23.05
CA ILE A 56 -14.80 -10.63 -22.24
C ILE A 56 -16.01 -11.56 -22.05
N VAL A 57 -16.37 -12.33 -23.08
CA VAL A 57 -17.45 -13.32 -23.01
C VAL A 57 -17.13 -14.39 -21.96
N ALA A 58 -15.88 -14.87 -21.91
CA ALA A 58 -15.45 -15.82 -20.88
C ALA A 58 -15.56 -15.24 -19.47
N ILE A 59 -15.31 -13.94 -19.30
CA ILE A 59 -15.48 -13.26 -18.00
C ILE A 59 -16.95 -13.21 -17.60
N LYS A 60 -17.86 -12.85 -18.53
CA LYS A 60 -19.30 -12.76 -18.25
C LYS A 60 -19.92 -14.12 -17.88
N LYS A 61 -19.44 -15.21 -18.49
CA LYS A 61 -19.87 -16.58 -18.20
C LYS A 61 -19.15 -17.20 -16.98
N ALA A 62 -18.14 -16.53 -16.42
CA ALA A 62 -17.32 -17.09 -15.36
C ALA A 62 -18.09 -17.21 -14.03
N LYS A 63 -18.26 -18.44 -13.55
CA LYS A 63 -18.68 -18.68 -12.17
C LYS A 63 -17.58 -18.26 -11.20
N SER A 64 -17.95 -17.83 -10.00
CA SER A 64 -16.97 -17.48 -8.98
C SER A 64 -16.11 -18.71 -8.62
N PRO A 65 -14.77 -18.60 -8.71
CA PRO A 65 -13.89 -19.74 -8.50
C PRO A 65 -13.90 -20.17 -7.04
N LYS A 66 -13.83 -21.49 -6.84
CA LYS A 66 -13.73 -22.12 -5.53
C LYS A 66 -12.30 -21.98 -4.99
N ILE A 67 -12.17 -21.81 -3.67
CA ILE A 67 -10.86 -21.88 -3.00
C ILE A 67 -10.21 -23.23 -3.36
N PRO A 68 -8.99 -23.23 -3.91
CA PRO A 68 -8.30 -24.47 -4.25
C PRO A 68 -7.90 -25.17 -2.96
N LYS A 69 -8.64 -26.22 -2.59
CA LYS A 69 -8.31 -27.06 -1.41
C LYS A 69 -7.43 -28.26 -1.75
N ASN A 70 -7.32 -28.58 -3.04
CA ASN A 70 -6.61 -29.73 -3.58
C ASN A 70 -6.17 -29.43 -5.03
N LEU A 71 -5.40 -30.35 -5.63
CA LEU A 71 -4.89 -30.23 -6.99
C LEU A 71 -6.02 -30.16 -8.02
N LYS A 72 -7.10 -30.93 -7.83
CA LYS A 72 -8.26 -30.94 -8.74
C LYS A 72 -8.89 -29.55 -8.90
N ILE A 73 -9.01 -28.79 -7.81
CA ILE A 73 -9.52 -27.41 -7.88
C ILE A 73 -8.42 -26.45 -8.35
N LEU A 74 -7.16 -26.63 -7.92
CA LEU A 74 -6.02 -25.82 -8.37
C LEU A 74 -5.78 -25.92 -9.89
N ASN A 75 -6.10 -27.05 -10.52
CA ASN A 75 -5.98 -27.23 -11.98
C ASN A 75 -7.01 -26.41 -12.77
N LYS A 76 -8.03 -25.85 -12.12
CA LYS A 76 -8.97 -24.88 -12.73
C LYS A 76 -8.42 -23.45 -12.77
N TYR A 77 -7.24 -23.25 -12.18
CA TYR A 77 -6.47 -22.01 -12.21
C TYR A 77 -5.36 -22.14 -13.25
N VAL A 78 -5.08 -21.07 -13.96
CA VAL A 78 -3.91 -20.94 -14.83
C VAL A 78 -2.73 -20.45 -14.00
N VAL A 79 -1.50 -20.77 -14.44
CA VAL A 79 -0.30 -20.29 -13.75
C VAL A 79 -0.32 -18.75 -13.67
N GLY A 80 -0.09 -18.22 -12.47
CA GLY A 80 -0.17 -16.80 -12.16
C GLY A 80 -1.52 -16.34 -11.64
N ASP A 81 -2.59 -17.13 -11.76
CA ASP A 81 -3.87 -16.82 -11.11
C ASP A 81 -3.73 -16.90 -9.59
N SER A 82 -4.45 -16.03 -8.87
CA SER A 82 -4.46 -16.00 -7.41
C SER A 82 -5.84 -15.78 -6.81
N ILE A 83 -5.99 -16.25 -5.57
CA ILE A 83 -7.17 -16.01 -4.73
C ILE A 83 -6.70 -15.67 -3.32
N ALA A 84 -7.26 -14.59 -2.77
CA ALA A 84 -7.03 -14.16 -1.40
C ALA A 84 -8.36 -14.09 -0.66
N TYR A 85 -8.42 -14.61 0.57
CA TYR A 85 -9.61 -14.59 1.40
C TYR A 85 -9.29 -14.42 2.88
N LEU A 86 -10.31 -14.09 3.68
CA LEU A 86 -10.20 -14.05 5.15
C LEU A 86 -10.70 -15.36 5.77
N THR A 87 -9.94 -15.88 6.72
CA THR A 87 -10.38 -16.95 7.62
C THR A 87 -10.47 -16.42 9.05
N LYS A 88 -11.47 -16.88 9.82
CA LYS A 88 -11.61 -16.61 11.25
C LYS A 88 -11.15 -17.83 12.03
N GLY A 89 -10.41 -17.61 13.12
CA GLY A 89 -10.05 -18.68 14.04
C GLY A 89 -8.64 -18.52 14.63
N GLY A 90 -8.12 -19.60 15.20
CA GLY A 90 -6.74 -19.69 15.67
C GLY A 90 -5.80 -20.14 14.57
N VAL A 91 -4.73 -19.37 14.32
CA VAL A 91 -3.56 -19.89 13.57
C VAL A 91 -2.52 -20.33 14.58
N GLY A 92 -2.36 -21.65 14.68
CA GLY A 92 -1.27 -22.25 15.44
C GLY A 92 0.03 -22.14 14.65
N PHE A 93 1.13 -21.76 15.29
CA PHE A 93 2.48 -21.77 14.72
C PHE A 93 3.52 -22.02 15.83
N THR A 94 4.69 -22.53 15.46
CA THR A 94 5.80 -22.77 16.40
C THR A 94 6.86 -21.70 16.21
N ALA A 95 7.32 -21.06 17.31
CA ALA A 95 8.44 -20.14 17.27
C ALA A 95 9.77 -20.93 17.38
N GLY A 96 10.77 -20.60 16.56
CA GLY A 96 12.13 -21.16 16.69
C GLY A 96 12.57 -22.16 15.62
N ILE A 97 11.71 -22.56 14.68
CA ILE A 97 12.09 -23.50 13.61
C ILE A 97 12.81 -22.75 12.48
N GLY A 98 14.08 -22.42 12.74
CA GLY A 98 15.00 -21.77 11.80
C GLY A 98 16.45 -22.21 11.92
N PHE A 99 16.80 -23.05 12.91
CA PHE A 99 18.12 -23.66 13.05
C PHE A 99 17.97 -25.18 13.27
N PRO A 100 18.82 -26.03 12.67
CA PRO A 100 18.77 -27.48 12.86
C PRO A 100 19.14 -27.97 14.27
N PHE A 101 19.52 -27.07 15.20
CA PHE A 101 20.08 -27.44 16.51
C PHE A 101 19.21 -27.09 17.74
N LEU A 102 18.07 -26.41 17.60
CA LEU A 102 17.18 -26.12 18.74
C LEU A 102 16.00 -27.09 18.78
N LYS A 103 16.09 -28.10 19.65
CA LYS A 103 14.99 -29.01 20.01
C LYS A 103 13.87 -28.23 20.73
N ALA A 104 12.62 -28.59 20.42
CA ALA A 104 11.37 -28.12 21.03
C ALA A 104 11.10 -26.60 20.94
N GLY A 105 10.42 -26.17 19.87
CA GLY A 105 9.88 -24.81 19.79
C GLY A 105 8.57 -24.68 20.56
N VAL A 106 8.43 -23.61 21.33
CA VAL A 106 7.16 -23.24 21.98
C VAL A 106 6.09 -23.04 20.89
N SER A 107 5.01 -23.80 20.99
CA SER A 107 3.84 -23.65 20.10
C SER A 107 2.97 -22.50 20.59
N TYR A 108 2.54 -21.64 19.68
CA TYR A 108 1.68 -20.50 19.96
C TYR A 108 0.43 -20.59 19.10
N VAL A 109 -0.72 -20.20 19.63
CA VAL A 109 -1.95 -20.06 18.85
C VAL A 109 -2.33 -18.58 18.83
N GLY A 110 -2.30 -17.97 17.64
CA GLY A 110 -2.81 -16.63 17.44
C GLY A 110 -4.27 -16.67 17.02
N GLN A 111 -5.18 -16.35 17.93
CA GLN A 111 -6.60 -16.19 17.61
C GLN A 111 -6.84 -14.85 16.88
N GLY A 112 -7.72 -14.85 15.88
CA GLY A 112 -8.11 -13.64 15.15
C GLY A 112 -8.62 -13.88 13.73
N LYS A 113 -8.58 -12.83 12.91
CA LYS A 113 -8.81 -12.94 11.46
C LYS A 113 -7.47 -13.05 10.76
N TRP A 114 -7.37 -13.93 9.77
CA TRP A 114 -6.15 -14.18 9.01
C TRP A 114 -6.44 -14.07 7.53
N GLY A 115 -5.59 -13.34 6.80
CA GLY A 115 -5.61 -13.33 5.34
C GLY A 115 -4.84 -14.52 4.82
N VAL A 116 -5.45 -15.28 3.91
CA VAL A 116 -4.83 -16.39 3.19
C VAL A 116 -4.83 -16.01 1.71
N GLU A 117 -3.66 -16.01 1.09
CA GLU A 117 -3.48 -15.79 -0.34
C GLU A 117 -2.85 -17.04 -0.96
N ILE A 118 -3.44 -17.51 -2.05
CA ILE A 118 -3.01 -18.68 -2.80
C ILE A 118 -2.74 -18.25 -4.23
N GLN A 119 -1.59 -18.61 -4.79
CA GLN A 119 -1.26 -18.37 -6.20
C GLN A 119 -0.77 -19.66 -6.85
N LYS A 120 -1.28 -19.97 -8.05
CA LYS A 120 -0.75 -21.09 -8.85
C LYS A 120 0.58 -20.66 -9.48
N VAL A 121 1.64 -21.44 -9.25
CA VAL A 121 2.99 -21.12 -9.74
C VAL A 121 3.57 -22.19 -10.67
N GLY A 122 2.85 -23.30 -10.84
CA GLY A 122 3.18 -24.35 -11.79
C GLY A 122 2.00 -25.31 -12.01
N PRO A 123 2.16 -26.36 -12.82
CA PRO A 123 1.11 -27.33 -13.11
C PRO A 123 0.51 -27.94 -11.84
N GLN A 124 1.37 -28.35 -10.91
CA GLN A 124 0.99 -28.98 -9.63
C GLN A 124 1.44 -28.17 -8.41
N SER A 125 1.86 -26.92 -8.61
CA SER A 125 2.48 -26.12 -7.54
C SER A 125 1.70 -24.86 -7.23
N ALA A 126 1.54 -24.57 -5.93
CA ALA A 126 0.91 -23.35 -5.43
C ALA A 126 1.74 -22.72 -4.32
N THR A 127 1.73 -21.40 -4.24
CA THR A 127 2.22 -20.68 -3.06
C THR A 127 1.05 -20.35 -2.15
N VAL A 128 1.29 -20.38 -0.84
CA VAL A 128 0.33 -20.01 0.19
C VAL A 128 0.99 -19.00 1.13
N LYS A 129 0.38 -17.82 1.23
CA LYS A 129 0.76 -16.76 2.14
C LYS A 129 -0.33 -16.58 3.19
N ILE A 130 0.07 -16.61 4.46
CA ILE A 130 -0.83 -16.37 5.59
C ILE A 130 -0.32 -15.15 6.34
N VAL A 131 -1.18 -14.17 6.56
CA VAL A 131 -0.87 -12.94 7.28
C VAL A 131 -1.94 -12.69 8.32
N LYS A 132 -1.54 -12.34 9.55
CA LYS A 132 -2.52 -11.93 10.57
C LYS A 132 -3.26 -10.68 10.08
N GLY A 133 -4.58 -10.76 10.05
CA GLY A 133 -5.47 -9.73 9.52
C GLY A 133 -5.85 -8.67 10.54
N HIS A 134 -5.06 -8.45 11.60
CA HIS A 134 -5.24 -7.28 12.47
C HIS A 134 -4.69 -6.04 11.78
N ILE A 135 -5.46 -5.59 10.81
CA ILE A 135 -5.43 -4.20 10.39
C ILE A 135 -6.74 -3.66 10.92
N HIS A 136 -6.68 -2.82 11.96
CA HIS A 136 -7.83 -2.11 12.50
C HIS A 136 -8.54 -1.30 11.40
N THR A 137 -9.48 -1.97 10.73
CA THR A 137 -10.45 -1.40 9.80
C THR A 137 -11.78 -1.46 10.52
N PHE A 138 -12.22 -0.31 11.05
CA PHE A 138 -13.33 -0.21 11.98
C PHE A 138 -14.68 -0.34 11.28
N GLY A 139 -15.41 -1.39 11.67
CA GLY A 139 -16.83 -1.70 11.38
C GLY A 139 -17.71 -0.50 11.59
N ILE A 140 -18.67 -0.29 10.68
CA ILE A 140 -19.79 0.62 10.91
C ILE A 140 -20.67 -0.09 11.93
N GLY A 141 -20.90 0.50 13.09
CA GLY A 141 -22.05 0.17 13.94
C GLY A 141 -23.25 0.93 13.38
N LEU A 142 -24.32 0.21 13.05
CA LEU A 142 -25.63 0.77 12.73
C LEU A 142 -26.24 1.31 14.01
N THR A 143 -26.58 2.61 14.04
CA THR A 143 -27.81 3.21 14.63
C THR A 143 -27.69 4.74 14.62
N ALA A 144 -28.77 5.42 14.19
CA ALA A 144 -29.02 6.87 14.18
C ALA A 144 -28.00 7.76 13.43
N VAL A 145 -28.37 9.02 13.17
CA VAL A 145 -27.50 10.01 12.53
C VAL A 145 -26.35 10.33 13.49
N VAL A 146 -25.21 9.66 13.31
CA VAL A 146 -24.05 9.81 14.21
C VAL A 146 -22.93 10.54 13.47
N THR A 147 -22.67 11.78 13.89
CA THR A 147 -21.37 12.43 13.66
C THR A 147 -20.39 11.91 14.69
N LYS A 148 -19.48 11.04 14.29
CA LYS A 148 -18.43 10.50 15.17
C LYS A 148 -17.12 11.21 14.90
N VAL A 149 -16.52 11.79 15.94
CA VAL A 149 -15.11 12.20 15.94
C VAL A 149 -14.39 11.30 16.93
N ALA A 150 -13.42 10.51 16.45
CA ALA A 150 -12.65 9.60 17.29
C ALA A 150 -11.15 9.77 17.05
N ASN A 151 -10.40 9.68 18.14
CA ASN A 151 -8.95 9.60 18.17
C ASN A 151 -8.59 8.19 18.62
N GLU A 152 -7.88 7.43 17.79
CA GLU A 152 -7.59 6.02 18.00
C GLU A 152 -6.08 5.81 18.05
N HIS A 153 -5.59 5.27 19.17
CA HIS A 153 -4.25 4.69 19.26
C HIS A 153 -4.34 3.19 19.01
N PHE A 154 -3.37 2.62 18.30
CA PHE A 154 -3.34 1.18 18.04
C PHE A 154 -1.92 0.61 18.12
N ARG A 155 -1.84 -0.67 18.51
CA ARG A 155 -0.62 -1.47 18.58
C ARG A 155 -0.93 -2.88 18.09
N ASP A 156 -0.43 -3.20 16.90
CA ASP A 156 -0.64 -4.49 16.25
C ASP A 156 0.66 -5.30 16.21
N TYR A 157 0.49 -6.61 16.32
CA TYR A 157 1.57 -7.59 16.14
C TYR A 157 1.09 -8.65 15.18
N ASP A 158 1.76 -8.71 14.03
CA ASP A 158 1.41 -9.63 12.96
C ASP A 158 2.56 -10.61 12.72
N LYS A 159 2.18 -11.83 12.34
CA LYS A 159 3.10 -12.81 11.78
C LYS A 159 2.67 -13.12 10.37
N ASN A 160 3.65 -13.33 9.50
CA ASN A 160 3.43 -13.78 8.14
C ASN A 160 4.23 -15.06 7.86
N PHE A 161 3.62 -15.93 7.05
CA PHE A 161 4.15 -17.22 6.65
C PHE A 161 3.96 -17.37 5.16
N PHE A 162 5.00 -17.75 4.43
CA PHE A 162 4.93 -17.94 2.99
C PHE A 162 5.62 -19.24 2.58
N TYR A 163 4.85 -20.14 1.98
CA TYR A 163 5.30 -21.48 1.58
C TYR A 163 4.92 -21.75 0.13
N ARG A 164 5.73 -22.56 -0.55
CA ARG A 164 5.40 -23.19 -1.83
C ARG A 164 5.14 -24.67 -1.61
N PHE A 165 4.04 -25.17 -2.13
CA PHE A 165 3.65 -26.57 -2.09
C PHE A 165 3.68 -27.15 -3.50
N ASN A 166 4.17 -28.37 -3.62
CA ASN A 166 4.00 -29.24 -4.78
C ASN A 166 2.98 -30.33 -4.42
N LEU A 167 1.83 -30.31 -5.08
CA LEU A 167 0.64 -31.11 -4.77
C LEU A 167 0.56 -32.42 -5.57
N VAL A 168 1.69 -32.97 -6.03
CA VAL A 168 1.73 -34.26 -6.76
C VAL A 168 1.18 -35.41 -5.91
N ASP A 169 1.48 -35.41 -4.62
CA ASP A 169 1.12 -36.45 -3.66
C ASP A 169 -0.16 -36.05 -2.90
N LYS A 170 -1.08 -37.00 -2.70
CA LYS A 170 -2.27 -36.85 -1.83
C LYS A 170 -1.88 -36.36 -0.44
N LYS A 171 -0.75 -36.82 0.11
CA LYS A 171 -0.24 -36.32 1.39
C LYS A 171 0.06 -34.83 1.35
N MET A 172 0.59 -34.33 0.23
CA MET A 172 0.89 -32.90 0.06
C MET A 172 -0.36 -32.06 -0.09
N GLU A 173 -1.44 -32.60 -0.66
CA GLU A 173 -2.75 -31.96 -0.63
C GLU A 173 -3.27 -31.79 0.80
N GLU A 174 -3.14 -32.82 1.65
CA GLU A 174 -3.54 -32.73 3.06
C GLU A 174 -2.76 -31.66 3.81
N ILE A 175 -1.43 -31.62 3.67
CA ILE A 175 -0.58 -30.63 4.36
C ILE A 175 -0.85 -29.21 3.82
N TYR A 176 -1.05 -29.08 2.51
CA TYR A 176 -1.50 -27.83 1.90
C TYR A 176 -2.86 -27.37 2.45
N GLU A 177 -3.81 -28.30 2.60
CA GLU A 177 -5.12 -27.98 3.16
C GLU A 177 -5.01 -27.51 4.63
N LEU A 178 -4.14 -28.14 5.43
CA LEU A 178 -3.83 -27.70 6.79
C LEU A 178 -3.31 -26.26 6.79
N MET A 179 -2.42 -25.92 5.86
CA MET A 179 -1.89 -24.57 5.71
C MET A 179 -3.02 -23.57 5.45
N ILE A 180 -3.82 -23.76 4.41
CA ILE A 180 -4.87 -22.79 4.02
C ILE A 180 -6.00 -22.68 5.06
N ARG A 181 -6.15 -23.67 5.95
CA ARG A 181 -7.04 -23.66 7.12
C ARG A 181 -6.41 -22.97 8.34
N GLY A 182 -5.16 -22.54 8.27
CA GLY A 182 -4.47 -21.84 9.34
C GLY A 182 -3.73 -22.72 10.34
N LYS A 183 -3.61 -24.04 10.11
CA LYS A 183 -2.87 -24.96 10.99
C LYS A 183 -1.36 -24.97 10.67
N VAL A 184 -0.73 -23.79 10.74
CA VAL A 184 0.68 -23.59 10.32
C VAL A 184 1.66 -24.40 11.16
N ASN A 185 1.42 -24.55 12.46
CA ASN A 185 2.21 -25.39 13.37
C ASN A 185 2.28 -26.84 12.89
N LYS A 186 1.17 -27.39 12.38
CA LYS A 186 1.14 -28.77 11.86
C LYS A 186 1.94 -28.91 10.58
N VAL A 187 1.92 -27.89 9.71
CA VAL A 187 2.78 -27.84 8.52
C VAL A 187 4.26 -27.75 8.92
N GLN A 188 4.59 -26.92 9.91
CA GLN A 188 5.96 -26.78 10.42
C GLN A 188 6.46 -28.07 11.09
N GLU A 189 5.62 -28.71 11.90
CA GLU A 189 5.90 -30.00 12.55
C GLU A 189 6.16 -31.08 11.49
N PHE A 190 5.27 -31.18 10.49
CA PHE A 190 5.43 -32.11 9.37
C PHE A 190 6.73 -31.87 8.59
N TYR A 191 7.02 -30.61 8.26
CA TYR A 191 8.23 -30.22 7.54
C TYR A 191 9.52 -30.53 8.32
N SER A 192 9.50 -30.36 9.65
CA SER A 192 10.64 -30.67 10.50
C SER A 192 10.89 -32.17 10.61
N LYS A 193 9.84 -32.97 10.86
CA LYS A 193 9.93 -34.42 11.10
C LYS A 193 10.17 -35.24 9.82
N ASN A 194 9.64 -34.82 8.67
CA ASN A 194 9.68 -35.62 7.44
C ASN A 194 10.61 -35.01 6.39
N LYS A 195 11.92 -35.27 6.53
CA LYS A 195 12.96 -34.72 5.65
C LYS A 195 12.73 -35.02 4.17
N GLN A 196 12.18 -36.20 3.85
CA GLN A 196 11.91 -36.64 2.48
C GLN A 196 10.89 -35.75 1.73
N TYR A 197 10.00 -35.06 2.45
CA TYR A 197 9.00 -34.16 1.85
C TYR A 197 9.46 -32.70 1.71
N ARG A 198 10.68 -32.35 2.15
CA ARG A 198 11.18 -30.97 2.08
C ARG A 198 11.35 -30.44 0.66
N LYS A 199 11.52 -31.32 -0.33
CA LYS A 199 11.51 -30.94 -1.76
C LYS A 199 10.12 -30.52 -2.27
N HIS A 200 9.05 -30.96 -1.58
CA HIS A 200 7.66 -30.68 -1.94
C HIS A 200 7.06 -29.50 -1.18
N ILE A 201 7.65 -29.11 -0.05
CA ILE A 201 7.21 -27.95 0.75
C ILE A 201 8.41 -27.03 0.96
N ILE A 202 8.40 -25.86 0.34
CA ILE A 202 9.52 -24.91 0.43
C ILE A 202 9.05 -23.68 1.19
N LYS A 203 9.64 -23.44 2.35
CA LYS A 203 9.41 -22.22 3.13
C LYS A 203 10.11 -21.05 2.45
N LEU A 204 9.34 -20.17 1.83
CA LEU A 204 9.85 -19.02 1.09
C LEU A 204 10.25 -17.89 2.03
N SER A 205 9.37 -17.55 2.97
CA SER A 205 9.66 -16.53 3.98
C SER A 205 8.84 -16.68 5.25
N GLU A 206 9.35 -16.05 6.31
CA GLU A 206 8.62 -15.79 7.55
C GLU A 206 8.89 -14.37 8.02
N GLY A 207 7.95 -13.78 8.75
CA GLY A 207 8.14 -12.44 9.25
C GLY A 207 7.28 -12.10 10.45
N LYS A 208 7.77 -11.13 11.22
CA LYS A 208 7.09 -10.53 12.35
C LYS A 208 6.99 -9.03 12.10
N ASN A 209 5.78 -8.49 12.16
CA ASN A 209 5.54 -7.07 12.07
C ASN A 209 5.01 -6.57 13.41
N LYS A 210 5.50 -5.41 13.83
CA LYS A 210 4.97 -4.67 14.98
C LYS A 210 4.61 -3.28 14.50
N THR A 211 3.33 -2.97 14.53
CA THR A 211 2.80 -1.69 14.09
C THR A 211 2.28 -0.91 15.29
N THR A 212 2.59 0.38 15.35
CA THR A 212 2.02 1.29 16.34
C THR A 212 1.63 2.58 15.63
N GLY A 213 0.46 3.15 15.94
CA GLY A 213 0.06 4.37 15.27
C GLY A 213 -1.03 5.14 15.99
N PHE A 214 -1.35 6.27 15.40
CA PHE A 214 -2.44 7.15 15.79
C PHE A 214 -3.29 7.49 14.57
N ARG A 215 -4.60 7.54 14.75
CA ARG A 215 -5.52 7.93 13.68
C ARG A 215 -6.66 8.80 14.22
N LYS A 216 -6.97 9.84 13.47
CA LYS A 216 -8.18 10.64 13.64
C LYS A 216 -9.22 10.19 12.62
N VAL A 217 -10.39 9.80 13.12
CA VAL A 217 -11.54 9.38 12.32
C VAL A 217 -12.65 10.41 12.49
N ARG A 218 -13.24 10.83 11.38
CA ARG A 218 -14.43 11.67 11.33
C ARG A 218 -15.42 10.99 10.41
N SER A 219 -16.57 10.58 10.92
CA SER A 219 -17.64 10.03 10.09
C SER A 219 -18.94 10.78 10.30
N ALA A 220 -19.70 10.91 9.21
CA ALA A 220 -21.08 11.34 9.22
C ALA A 220 -21.88 10.30 8.43
N SER A 221 -22.92 9.75 9.04
CA SER A 221 -23.75 8.74 8.39
C SER A 221 -25.24 8.92 8.68
N ILE A 222 -26.02 8.76 7.64
CA ILE A 222 -27.46 8.49 7.65
C ILE A 222 -27.60 7.06 7.08
N PRO A 223 -28.17 6.11 7.83
CA PRO A 223 -28.35 4.73 7.37
C PRO A 223 -28.91 4.64 5.95
N PHE A 224 -28.36 3.76 5.12
CA PHE A 224 -28.75 3.46 3.73
C PHE A 224 -28.57 4.61 2.69
N ILE A 225 -28.68 5.86 3.11
CA ILE A 225 -28.69 7.04 2.23
C ILE A 225 -27.26 7.55 1.99
N TYR A 226 -26.52 7.80 3.06
CA TYR A 226 -25.27 8.53 2.98
C TYR A 226 -24.34 8.16 4.14
N ASN A 227 -23.12 7.75 3.82
CA ASN A 227 -22.07 7.55 4.80
C ASN A 227 -20.80 8.14 4.22
N VAL A 228 -20.19 9.08 4.92
CA VAL A 228 -18.85 9.58 4.60
C VAL A 228 -17.95 9.39 5.80
N ASN A 229 -16.83 8.74 5.56
CA ASN A 229 -15.79 8.48 6.53
C ASN A 229 -14.48 9.10 6.05
N TYR A 230 -14.00 10.06 6.82
CA TYR A 230 -12.70 10.69 6.68
C TYR A 230 -11.75 10.12 7.73
N LYS A 231 -10.59 9.63 7.30
CA LYS A 231 -9.53 9.19 8.20
C LYS A 231 -8.23 9.89 7.85
N LYS A 232 -7.48 10.27 8.87
CA LYS A 232 -6.12 10.80 8.72
C LYS A 232 -5.28 10.27 9.88
N GLY A 233 -4.10 9.77 9.62
CA GLY A 233 -3.24 9.22 10.66
C GLY A 233 -1.80 9.02 10.24
N SER A 234 -1.00 8.63 11.21
CA SER A 234 0.37 8.17 10.98
C SER A 234 0.65 6.92 11.79
N SER A 235 1.52 6.07 11.27
CA SER A 235 1.92 4.83 11.92
C SER A 235 3.39 4.54 11.70
N TYR A 236 3.94 3.79 12.63
CA TYR A 236 5.27 3.22 12.58
C TYR A 236 5.16 1.70 12.56
N THR A 237 5.88 1.05 11.65
CA THR A 237 5.95 -0.40 11.54
C THR A 237 7.41 -0.84 11.63
N LEU A 238 7.70 -1.79 12.51
CA LEU A 238 8.92 -2.60 12.47
C LEU A 238 8.57 -3.93 11.82
N SER A 239 9.22 -4.26 10.70
CA SER A 239 9.05 -5.53 10.00
C SER A 239 10.38 -6.28 10.00
N ASN A 240 10.39 -7.47 10.57
CA ASN A 240 11.52 -8.38 10.52
C ASN A 240 11.09 -9.58 9.68
N SER A 241 11.65 -9.71 8.47
CA SER A 241 11.36 -10.82 7.56
C SER A 241 12.63 -11.57 7.21
N ARG A 242 12.54 -12.90 7.14
CA ARG A 242 13.62 -13.78 6.67
C ARG A 242 13.17 -14.42 5.36
N MET A 243 13.97 -14.24 4.31
CA MET A 243 13.77 -14.89 3.01
C MET A 243 14.77 -16.04 2.93
N LEU A 244 14.29 -17.25 3.21
CA LEU A 244 15.16 -18.41 3.44
C LEU A 244 15.81 -18.90 2.14
N ASN A 245 15.09 -18.84 1.02
CA ASN A 245 15.62 -19.21 -0.29
C ASN A 245 16.73 -18.27 -0.76
N GLU A 246 16.59 -16.98 -0.48
CA GLU A 246 17.54 -15.94 -0.87
C GLU A 246 18.67 -15.78 0.16
N LYS A 247 18.67 -16.60 1.23
CA LYS A 247 19.60 -16.51 2.36
C LYS A 247 19.75 -15.06 2.82
N MET A 248 18.64 -14.39 3.10
CA MET A 248 18.66 -13.00 3.56
C MET A 248 17.65 -12.71 4.65
N ALA A 249 18.00 -11.77 5.52
CA ALA A 249 17.12 -11.17 6.50
C ALA A 249 16.92 -9.69 6.19
N ILE A 250 15.70 -9.21 6.33
CA ILE A 250 15.33 -7.81 6.16
C ILE A 250 14.75 -7.31 7.47
N GLU A 251 15.37 -6.29 8.03
CA GLU A 251 14.80 -5.46 9.10
C GLU A 251 14.37 -4.12 8.48
N GLU A 252 13.10 -3.77 8.63
CA GLU A 252 12.52 -2.59 8.02
C GLU A 252 11.82 -1.72 9.08
N HIS A 253 12.26 -0.46 9.17
CA HIS A 253 11.64 0.56 9.98
C HIS A 253 10.89 1.52 9.06
N ARG A 254 9.55 1.39 9.03
CA ARG A 254 8.68 2.13 8.13
C ARG A 254 7.82 3.14 8.89
N GLY A 255 7.84 4.37 8.43
CA GLY A 255 6.84 5.39 8.78
C GLY A 255 5.81 5.47 7.67
N VAL A 256 4.55 5.59 8.04
CA VAL A 256 3.44 5.76 7.10
C VAL A 256 2.60 6.94 7.53
N TYR A 257 2.29 7.82 6.60
CA TYR A 257 1.23 8.81 6.72
C TYR A 257 0.11 8.44 5.76
N ASN A 258 -1.13 8.47 6.23
CA ASN A 258 -2.29 8.16 5.40
C ASN A 258 -3.44 9.13 5.58
N LYS A 259 -4.16 9.34 4.48
CA LYS A 259 -5.42 10.08 4.42
C LYS A 259 -6.39 9.31 3.54
N GLU A 260 -7.55 8.96 4.09
CA GLU A 260 -8.60 8.19 3.44
C GLU A 260 -9.91 8.99 3.47
N ILE A 261 -10.62 9.00 2.35
CA ILE A 261 -12.00 9.47 2.26
C ILE A 261 -12.80 8.36 1.61
N LYS A 262 -13.81 7.89 2.32
CA LYS A 262 -14.67 6.82 1.90
C LYS A 262 -16.10 7.30 1.95
N SER A 263 -16.85 7.07 0.89
CA SER A 263 -18.29 7.31 0.87
C SER A 263 -19.06 6.05 0.47
N ARG A 264 -20.20 5.82 1.09
CA ARG A 264 -21.12 4.70 0.85
C ARG A 264 -22.57 5.16 0.96
N GLY A 265 -23.48 4.43 0.33
CA GLY A 265 -24.90 4.76 0.25
C GLY A 265 -25.34 5.16 -1.15
N TYR A 266 -26.64 5.10 -1.39
CA TYR A 266 -27.25 5.38 -2.68
C TYR A 266 -27.01 6.84 -3.11
N ALA A 267 -27.25 7.80 -2.20
CA ALA A 267 -27.12 9.22 -2.48
C ALA A 267 -25.65 9.70 -2.49
N SER A 268 -24.77 9.07 -1.70
CA SER A 268 -23.34 9.45 -1.65
C SER A 268 -22.56 9.07 -2.91
N LYS A 269 -23.17 8.25 -3.79
CA LYS A 269 -22.57 7.74 -5.05
C LYS A 269 -21.14 7.25 -4.81
N ALA A 270 -21.07 6.16 -4.02
CA ALA A 270 -19.91 5.54 -3.39
C ALA A 270 -18.57 5.77 -4.12
N HIS A 271 -17.60 6.31 -3.39
CA HIS A 271 -16.22 6.47 -3.86
C HIS A 271 -15.24 6.26 -2.72
N ASP A 272 -14.06 5.77 -3.06
CA ASP A 272 -12.91 5.63 -2.17
C ASP A 272 -11.77 6.50 -2.69
N ARG A 273 -11.14 7.25 -1.80
CA ARG A 273 -9.91 8.00 -2.07
C ARG A 273 -8.90 7.71 -0.99
N ILE A 274 -7.69 7.36 -1.39
CA ILE A 274 -6.57 7.04 -0.51
C ILE A 274 -5.37 7.87 -0.97
N SER A 275 -4.68 8.47 -0.01
CA SER A 275 -3.41 9.15 -0.18
C SER A 275 -2.48 8.65 0.91
N LEU A 276 -1.43 7.94 0.52
CA LEU A 276 -0.49 7.31 1.44
C LEU A 276 0.92 7.71 1.06
N PHE A 277 1.68 8.15 2.05
CA PHE A 277 3.13 8.22 1.96
C PHE A 277 3.73 7.18 2.90
N ALA A 278 4.71 6.43 2.44
CA ALA A 278 5.46 5.50 3.27
C ALA A 278 6.95 5.68 3.00
N GLY A 279 7.77 5.74 4.03
CA GLY A 279 9.21 5.83 3.90
C GLY A 279 9.93 5.32 5.12
N GLY A 280 11.20 4.94 4.97
CA GLY A 280 11.92 4.31 6.06
C GLY A 280 13.36 3.93 5.76
N ILE A 281 13.91 3.14 6.69
CA ILE A 281 15.20 2.47 6.57
C ILE A 281 14.95 0.98 6.44
N GLN A 282 15.65 0.34 5.53
CA GLN A 282 15.71 -1.09 5.38
C GLN A 282 17.16 -1.55 5.55
N LYS A 283 17.38 -2.51 6.44
CA LYS A 283 18.64 -3.24 6.57
C LYS A 283 18.44 -4.61 5.96
N VAL A 284 19.29 -4.96 5.01
CA VAL A 284 19.31 -6.24 4.33
C VAL A 284 20.59 -6.94 4.73
N THR A 285 20.47 -8.03 5.48
CA THR A 285 21.58 -8.93 5.82
C THR A 285 21.56 -10.08 4.85
N MET A 286 22.59 -10.22 4.02
CA MET A 286 22.79 -11.35 3.12
C MET A 286 23.76 -12.35 3.77
N PHE A 287 23.38 -13.62 3.81
CA PHE A 287 24.18 -14.70 4.38
C PHE A 287 24.93 -15.43 3.26
N LYS A 288 26.23 -15.13 3.10
CA LYS A 288 27.14 -15.78 2.14
C LYS A 288 28.02 -16.78 2.90
N GLY A 289 27.46 -17.93 3.27
CA GLY A 289 28.15 -18.92 4.10
C GLY A 289 28.24 -18.45 5.55
N ILE A 290 29.47 -18.27 6.06
CA ILE A 290 29.74 -17.76 7.42
C ILE A 290 29.73 -16.21 7.44
N ASN A 291 29.94 -15.56 6.30
CA ASN A 291 30.04 -14.11 6.23
C ASN A 291 28.65 -13.45 6.08
N GLU A 292 28.45 -12.37 6.82
CA GLU A 292 27.28 -11.52 6.75
C GLU A 292 27.61 -10.21 6.04
N GLU A 293 26.88 -9.89 4.96
CA GLU A 293 26.94 -8.59 4.31
C GLU A 293 25.69 -7.79 4.66
N ILE A 294 25.86 -6.63 5.32
CA ILE A 294 24.74 -5.78 5.76
C ILE A 294 24.67 -4.55 4.87
N ILE A 295 23.59 -4.44 4.09
CA ILE A 295 23.28 -3.27 3.28
C ILE A 295 22.16 -2.47 3.95
N GLN A 296 22.42 -1.20 4.25
CA GLN A 296 21.39 -0.27 4.70
C GLN A 296 20.96 0.64 3.54
N ARG A 297 19.65 0.68 3.27
CA ARG A 297 19.05 1.54 2.25
C ARG A 297 17.83 2.28 2.74
N LEU A 298 17.61 3.44 2.15
CA LEU A 298 16.39 4.23 2.27
C LEU A 298 15.40 3.81 1.21
N PHE A 299 14.12 3.90 1.56
CA PHE A 299 13.04 3.74 0.60
C PHE A 299 11.94 4.74 0.93
N ALA A 300 11.23 5.17 -0.09
CA ALA A 300 9.96 5.83 0.09
C ALA A 300 9.07 5.61 -1.12
N THR A 301 7.77 5.63 -0.89
CA THR A 301 6.78 5.75 -1.94
C THR A 301 5.66 6.67 -1.53
N TYR A 302 4.99 7.18 -2.54
CA TYR A 302 3.73 7.83 -2.39
C TYR A 302 2.70 7.14 -3.29
N ASN A 303 1.52 6.84 -2.74
CA ASN A 303 0.44 6.17 -3.46
C ASN A 303 -0.84 6.98 -3.30
N TYR A 304 -1.40 7.40 -4.42
CA TYR A 304 -2.74 7.96 -4.52
C TYR A 304 -3.64 6.98 -5.23
N SER A 305 -4.80 6.70 -4.65
CA SER A 305 -5.82 5.88 -5.30
C SER A 305 -7.17 6.56 -5.20
N TYR A 306 -7.90 6.57 -6.30
CA TYR A 306 -9.29 6.95 -6.36
C TYR A 306 -10.07 5.86 -7.07
N GLU A 307 -11.18 5.42 -6.47
CA GLU A 307 -12.05 4.42 -7.04
C GLU A 307 -13.50 4.90 -6.95
N ARG A 308 -14.26 4.76 -8.03
CA ARG A 308 -15.69 5.07 -8.05
C ARG A 308 -16.42 4.29 -9.14
N ASN A 309 -17.66 3.89 -8.84
CA ASN A 309 -18.59 3.29 -9.82
C ASN A 309 -19.44 4.39 -10.49
N ASN A 310 -19.93 4.15 -11.70
CA ASN A 310 -20.84 5.05 -12.45
C ASN A 310 -20.29 6.49 -12.58
N VAL A 311 -19.05 6.60 -13.02
CA VAL A 311 -18.33 7.86 -13.18
C VAL A 311 -18.59 8.44 -14.56
N GLU A 312 -19.20 9.62 -14.60
CA GLU A 312 -19.28 10.44 -15.81
C GLU A 312 -17.94 11.12 -16.11
N ALA A 313 -17.67 11.39 -17.40
CA ALA A 313 -16.47 12.10 -17.86
C ALA A 313 -16.18 13.41 -17.08
N LYS A 314 -17.20 14.20 -16.75
CA LYS A 314 -17.04 15.45 -15.98
C LYS A 314 -16.49 15.21 -14.57
N LYS A 315 -16.94 14.15 -13.90
CA LYS A 315 -16.49 13.77 -12.55
C LYS A 315 -15.08 13.19 -12.58
N PHE A 316 -14.78 12.39 -13.59
CA PHE A 316 -13.45 11.89 -13.84
C PHE A 316 -12.45 13.03 -14.06
N ASN A 317 -12.77 13.98 -14.95
CA ASN A 317 -11.94 15.16 -15.21
C ASN A 317 -11.75 16.01 -13.95
N LYS A 318 -12.79 16.13 -13.11
CA LYS A 318 -12.68 16.79 -11.80
C LYS A 318 -11.69 16.09 -10.87
N GLU A 319 -11.61 14.77 -10.92
CA GLU A 319 -10.65 14.01 -10.11
C GLU A 319 -9.23 14.11 -10.65
N LEU A 320 -9.03 14.01 -11.98
CA LEU A 320 -7.72 14.27 -12.60
C LEU A 320 -7.20 15.67 -12.23
N ARG A 321 -8.06 16.69 -12.26
CA ARG A 321 -7.69 18.04 -11.80
C ARG A 321 -7.22 18.07 -10.34
N LYS A 322 -7.74 17.21 -9.45
CA LYS A 322 -7.24 17.14 -8.06
C LYS A 322 -5.85 16.53 -8.00
N ILE A 323 -5.58 15.51 -8.81
CA ILE A 323 -4.25 14.90 -8.96
C ILE A 323 -3.27 15.95 -9.47
N VAL A 324 -3.63 16.64 -10.55
CA VAL A 324 -2.84 17.74 -11.13
C VAL A 324 -2.56 18.86 -10.13
N LYS A 325 -3.57 19.31 -9.37
CA LYS A 325 -3.37 20.32 -8.30
C LYS A 325 -2.42 19.86 -7.19
N LYS A 326 -2.29 18.54 -7.01
CA LYS A 326 -1.48 17.94 -5.95
C LYS A 326 -0.06 17.63 -6.41
N PHE A 327 0.15 17.29 -7.69
CA PHE A 327 1.46 16.86 -8.18
C PHE A 327 2.04 17.70 -9.30
N GLY A 328 1.25 18.54 -9.97
CA GLY A 328 1.72 19.54 -10.93
C GLY A 328 2.07 19.07 -12.35
N TYR A 329 1.82 17.80 -12.69
CA TYR A 329 2.04 17.22 -14.03
C TYR A 329 0.89 17.50 -15.00
N ASN A 330 0.61 18.77 -15.28
CA ASN A 330 -0.52 19.17 -16.13
C ASN A 330 -0.38 18.66 -17.58
N LYS A 331 0.84 18.60 -18.11
CA LYS A 331 1.10 18.24 -19.52
C LYS A 331 1.01 16.73 -19.74
N GLU A 332 1.52 15.98 -18.77
CA GLU A 332 1.63 14.52 -18.79
C GLU A 332 0.28 13.87 -18.43
N ILE A 333 -0.51 14.52 -17.57
CA ILE A 333 -1.85 14.05 -17.16
C ILE A 333 -2.93 14.71 -18.02
N ASN A 334 -2.90 14.45 -19.33
CA ASN A 334 -3.91 14.91 -20.29
C ASN A 334 -4.72 13.74 -20.85
N PHE A 335 -5.51 13.10 -19.99
CA PHE A 335 -6.41 12.02 -20.40
C PHE A 335 -7.86 12.49 -20.28
N LYS A 336 -8.67 12.22 -21.31
CA LYS A 336 -10.10 12.53 -21.35
C LYS A 336 -10.88 11.26 -21.62
N LEU A 337 -11.93 11.03 -20.83
CA LEU A 337 -12.91 9.98 -21.14
C LEU A 337 -13.89 10.47 -22.22
N PRO A 338 -14.43 9.56 -23.06
CA PRO A 338 -15.56 9.86 -23.93
C PRO A 338 -16.71 10.50 -23.14
N LYS A 339 -17.44 11.45 -23.73
CA LYS A 339 -18.51 12.19 -23.03
C LYS A 339 -19.59 11.26 -22.47
N GLU A 340 -19.89 10.20 -23.21
CA GLU A 340 -20.90 9.19 -22.90
C GLU A 340 -20.42 8.15 -21.88
N TYR A 341 -19.14 8.17 -21.51
CA TYR A 341 -18.60 7.19 -20.57
C TYR A 341 -19.31 7.29 -19.21
N LYS A 342 -19.89 6.16 -18.79
CA LYS A 342 -20.60 6.02 -17.52
C LYS A 342 -20.38 4.62 -16.94
N ASP A 343 -19.17 4.39 -16.44
CA ASP A 343 -18.80 3.12 -15.82
C ASP A 343 -17.80 3.36 -14.67
N TYR A 344 -17.17 2.30 -14.20
CA TYR A 344 -16.17 2.29 -13.15
C TYR A 344 -14.88 2.96 -13.55
N VAL A 345 -14.40 3.85 -12.71
CA VAL A 345 -13.03 4.36 -12.83
C VAL A 345 -12.22 4.11 -11.57
N LYS A 346 -11.01 3.60 -11.79
CA LYS A 346 -9.92 3.62 -10.82
C LYS A 346 -8.76 4.45 -11.37
N ILE A 347 -8.25 5.36 -10.56
CA ILE A 347 -7.04 6.12 -10.84
C ILE A 347 -6.03 5.78 -9.75
N GLU A 348 -4.84 5.35 -10.15
CA GLU A 348 -3.72 5.07 -9.26
C GLU A 348 -2.53 5.91 -9.72
N PHE A 349 -2.01 6.74 -8.83
CA PHE A 349 -0.79 7.50 -9.07
C PHE A 349 0.22 7.11 -8.00
N ASN A 350 1.31 6.49 -8.44
CA ASN A 350 2.36 5.97 -7.58
C ASN A 350 3.67 6.68 -7.88
N THR A 351 4.40 7.03 -6.83
CA THR A 351 5.74 7.59 -6.91
C THR A 351 6.67 6.72 -6.09
N THR A 352 7.79 6.30 -6.67
CA THR A 352 8.82 5.52 -5.98
C THR A 352 10.12 6.31 -5.95
N PHE A 353 10.64 6.52 -4.73
CA PHE A 353 11.88 7.24 -4.50
C PHE A 353 13.02 6.25 -4.28
N THR A 354 14.08 6.38 -5.08
CA THR A 354 15.27 5.55 -4.94
C THR A 354 16.10 5.94 -3.73
N ASP A 355 16.90 5.00 -3.21
CA ASP A 355 17.83 5.25 -2.10
C ASP A 355 18.76 6.44 -2.39
N LYS A 356 19.26 6.54 -3.64
CA LYS A 356 20.11 7.67 -4.07
C LYS A 356 19.38 9.01 -4.01
N ALA A 357 18.15 9.09 -4.52
CA ALA A 357 17.32 10.30 -4.45
C ALA A 357 17.11 10.75 -2.99
N LEU A 358 16.78 9.81 -2.11
CA LEU A 358 16.55 10.10 -0.69
C LEU A 358 17.83 10.51 0.05
N LYS A 359 18.99 9.95 -0.32
CA LYS A 359 20.29 10.38 0.22
C LYS A 359 20.66 11.79 -0.21
N VAL A 360 20.37 12.19 -1.46
CA VAL A 360 20.52 13.58 -1.92
C VAL A 360 19.65 14.49 -1.06
N LEU A 361 18.38 14.16 -0.89
CA LEU A 361 17.46 14.91 -0.05
C LEU A 361 17.97 15.03 1.41
N LEU A 362 18.48 13.96 2.02
CA LEU A 362 19.07 14.01 3.37
C LEU A 362 20.33 14.89 3.45
N LYS A 363 21.20 14.85 2.42
CA LYS A 363 22.42 15.68 2.37
C LYS A 363 22.07 17.16 2.43
N MET A 364 20.95 17.56 1.85
CA MET A 364 20.50 18.95 1.86
C MET A 364 20.20 19.50 3.25
N ALA A 365 19.77 18.66 4.19
CA ALA A 365 19.62 19.10 5.58
C ALA A 365 20.94 19.56 6.23
N ARG A 366 22.10 19.23 5.62
CA ARG A 366 23.43 19.64 6.10
C ARG A 366 24.00 20.83 5.31
N THR A 367 23.69 20.93 4.02
CA THR A 367 24.39 21.84 3.11
C THR A 367 23.73 23.20 2.95
N VAL A 368 22.48 23.38 3.39
CA VAL A 368 21.85 24.70 3.39
C VAL A 368 22.52 25.56 4.48
N LYS A 369 23.58 26.27 4.09
CA LYS A 369 24.14 27.42 4.83
C LYS A 369 23.31 28.67 4.49
N ASP A 370 23.60 29.82 5.10
CA ASP A 370 22.95 31.08 4.70
C ASP A 370 23.15 31.29 3.20
N ILE A 371 22.05 31.41 2.45
CA ILE A 371 22.08 31.62 1.01
C ILE A 371 21.71 33.08 0.77
N ASP A 372 22.59 33.77 0.05
CA ASP A 372 22.34 35.13 -0.40
C ASP A 372 21.51 35.08 -1.69
N PHE A 373 20.28 35.59 -1.63
CA PHE A 373 19.38 35.71 -2.77
C PHE A 373 19.31 37.19 -3.16
N GLY A 374 20.41 37.71 -3.71
CA GLY A 374 20.57 39.15 -3.96
C GLY A 374 20.58 39.92 -2.64
N ASN A 375 19.70 40.91 -2.48
CA ASN A 375 19.63 41.77 -1.27
C ASN A 375 18.97 41.10 -0.05
N ARG A 376 18.85 39.77 0.00
CA ARG A 376 18.16 39.05 1.09
C ARG A 376 18.96 37.84 1.56
N LYS A 377 19.49 37.94 2.78
CA LYS A 377 20.01 36.80 3.54
C LYS A 377 18.86 35.90 4.00
N ILE A 378 18.76 34.69 3.43
CA ILE A 378 17.74 33.71 3.82
C ILE A 378 18.33 32.74 4.83
N LYS A 379 17.81 32.78 6.07
CA LYS A 379 18.15 31.77 7.09
C LYS A 379 17.86 30.37 6.56
N PRO A 380 18.74 29.36 6.77
CA PRO A 380 18.58 27.99 6.28
C PRO A 380 17.19 27.39 6.50
N LYS A 381 16.62 27.63 7.68
CA LYS A 381 15.29 27.14 8.08
C LYS A 381 14.14 27.62 7.19
N ASN A 382 14.35 28.69 6.42
CA ASN A 382 13.35 29.27 5.54
C ASN A 382 13.62 29.00 4.05
N TYR A 383 14.75 28.39 3.69
CA TYR A 383 15.16 28.23 2.28
C TYR A 383 14.06 27.62 1.40
N TYR A 384 13.60 26.41 1.74
CA TYR A 384 12.52 25.75 1.00
C TYR A 384 11.21 26.53 1.04
N ALA A 385 10.91 27.17 2.16
CA ALA A 385 9.70 27.97 2.29
C ALA A 385 9.72 29.14 1.29
N THR A 386 10.86 29.82 1.14
CA THR A 386 11.04 30.90 0.17
C THR A 386 10.94 30.38 -1.27
N LEU A 387 11.59 29.25 -1.59
CA LEU A 387 11.47 28.63 -2.91
C LEU A 387 10.01 28.28 -3.26
N GLY A 388 9.27 27.73 -2.29
CA GLY A 388 7.85 27.43 -2.45
C GLY A 388 7.01 28.69 -2.65
N GLU A 389 7.29 29.78 -1.93
CA GLU A 389 6.61 31.07 -2.13
C GLU A 389 6.87 31.66 -3.51
N ILE A 390 8.12 31.62 -3.97
CA ILE A 390 8.50 32.06 -5.33
C ILE A 390 7.76 31.21 -6.37
N ALA A 391 7.73 29.89 -6.21
CA ALA A 391 7.04 28.98 -7.12
C ALA A 391 5.52 29.27 -7.19
N VAL A 392 4.88 29.51 -6.04
CA VAL A 392 3.46 29.90 -5.98
C VAL A 392 3.24 31.22 -6.70
N ASN A 393 4.01 32.26 -6.38
CA ASN A 393 3.86 33.59 -6.96
C ASN A 393 4.07 33.56 -8.49
N ASN A 394 5.13 32.89 -8.96
CA ASN A 394 5.42 32.76 -10.38
C ASN A 394 4.30 32.03 -11.12
N TYR A 395 3.75 30.97 -10.53
CA TYR A 395 2.63 30.25 -11.11
C TYR A 395 1.37 31.14 -11.25
N PHE A 396 1.00 31.88 -10.20
CA PHE A 396 -0.17 32.78 -10.25
C PHE A 396 0.03 34.02 -11.14
N ARG A 397 1.28 34.43 -11.42
CA ARG A 397 1.61 35.51 -12.35
C ARG A 397 1.61 35.05 -13.80
N ASN A 398 2.19 33.88 -14.07
CA ASN A 398 2.54 33.48 -15.44
C ASN A 398 1.56 32.49 -16.06
N VAL A 399 0.69 31.83 -15.27
CA VAL A 399 -0.28 30.86 -15.80
C VAL A 399 -1.67 31.49 -15.90
N LYS A 400 -2.13 31.71 -17.15
CA LYS A 400 -3.38 32.40 -17.50
C LYS A 400 -4.61 31.90 -16.72
N ASP A 401 -4.72 30.60 -16.51
CA ASP A 401 -5.85 29.98 -15.80
C ASP A 401 -5.53 29.55 -14.36
N ALA A 402 -4.42 29.99 -13.75
CA ALA A 402 -4.02 29.62 -12.38
C ALA A 402 -5.14 29.82 -11.35
N ARG A 403 -5.84 30.96 -11.45
CA ARG A 403 -6.96 31.30 -10.54
C ARG A 403 -8.16 30.39 -10.75
N LYS A 404 -8.50 30.02 -11.99
CA LYS A 404 -9.59 29.08 -12.28
C LYS A 404 -9.22 27.66 -11.86
N GLU A 405 -7.94 27.29 -11.99
CA GLU A 405 -7.44 26.01 -11.54
C GLU A 405 -7.60 25.90 -10.02
N PHE A 406 -7.06 26.83 -9.24
CA PHE A 406 -6.98 26.67 -7.78
C PHE A 406 -8.12 27.28 -6.97
N CYS A 407 -8.69 28.39 -7.42
CA CYS A 407 -9.56 29.21 -6.59
C CYS A 407 -11.03 28.89 -6.85
N THR A 408 -11.76 28.58 -5.79
CA THR A 408 -13.23 28.54 -5.84
C THR A 408 -13.79 29.95 -5.76
N ALA A 409 -15.02 30.16 -6.25
CA ALA A 409 -15.68 31.47 -6.23
C ALA A 409 -15.67 32.11 -4.83
N LYS A 410 -15.83 31.30 -3.77
CA LYS A 410 -15.85 31.76 -2.37
C LYS A 410 -14.51 32.24 -1.81
N ILE A 411 -13.38 31.99 -2.48
CA ILE A 411 -12.02 32.25 -1.94
C ILE A 411 -11.17 33.06 -2.94
N LYS A 412 -11.78 33.65 -3.97
CA LYS A 412 -11.07 34.16 -5.15
C LYS A 412 -10.04 35.26 -4.82
N SER A 413 -10.34 36.15 -3.86
CA SER A 413 -9.45 37.25 -3.44
C SER A 413 -8.26 36.80 -2.58
N HIS A 414 -8.41 35.75 -1.77
CA HIS A 414 -7.38 35.30 -0.82
C HIS A 414 -6.71 33.98 -1.18
N CYS A 415 -7.14 33.33 -2.25
CA CYS A 415 -6.67 32.01 -2.68
C CYS A 415 -5.14 31.94 -2.84
N ASN A 416 -4.51 32.91 -3.50
CA ASN A 416 -3.05 32.95 -3.64
C ASN A 416 -2.37 33.03 -2.25
N ARG A 417 -2.85 33.93 -1.38
CA ARG A 417 -2.33 34.07 -0.01
C ARG A 417 -2.48 32.77 0.79
N ILE A 418 -3.61 32.09 0.68
CA ILE A 418 -3.86 30.81 1.38
C ILE A 418 -2.91 29.73 0.89
N ILE A 419 -2.80 29.52 -0.42
CA ILE A 419 -1.91 28.51 -1.00
C ILE A 419 -0.46 28.82 -0.68
N ARG A 420 -0.05 30.09 -0.77
CA ARG A 420 1.29 30.55 -0.41
C ARG A 420 1.60 30.22 1.05
N ASN A 421 0.69 30.55 1.98
CA ASN A 421 0.87 30.28 3.41
C ASN A 421 0.89 28.79 3.71
N GLU A 422 0.03 28.00 3.06
CA GLU A 422 -0.01 26.54 3.20
C GLU A 422 1.31 25.92 2.72
N THR A 423 1.79 26.31 1.53
CA THR A 423 3.07 25.87 0.97
C THR A 423 4.24 26.26 1.88
N LYS A 424 4.31 27.52 2.32
CA LYS A 424 5.34 28.02 3.23
C LYS A 424 5.39 27.20 4.51
N ASN A 425 4.24 27.01 5.16
CA ASN A 425 4.14 26.29 6.42
C ASN A 425 4.50 24.81 6.28
N ALA A 426 4.04 24.16 5.21
CA ALA A 426 4.36 22.78 4.91
C ALA A 426 5.86 22.61 4.65
N LEU A 427 6.50 23.45 3.84
CA LEU A 427 7.93 23.34 3.54
C LEU A 427 8.82 23.62 4.76
N LYS A 428 8.44 24.58 5.63
CA LYS A 428 9.12 24.77 6.92
C LYS A 428 9.09 23.51 7.78
N LYS A 429 7.91 22.87 7.89
CA LYS A 429 7.75 21.63 8.65
C LYS A 429 8.50 20.47 8.00
N ALA A 430 8.41 20.32 6.68
CA ALA A 430 9.15 19.32 5.91
C ALA A 430 10.65 19.43 6.19
N PHE A 431 11.22 20.64 6.11
CA PHE A 431 12.63 20.85 6.39
C PHE A 431 13.00 20.52 7.85
N LYS A 432 12.16 20.90 8.83
CA LYS A 432 12.34 20.50 10.22
C LYS A 432 12.39 18.98 10.39
N TYR A 433 11.53 18.23 9.70
CA TYR A 433 11.54 16.77 9.75
C TYR A 433 12.72 16.17 9.00
N LEU A 434 13.18 16.80 7.91
CA LEU A 434 14.36 16.38 7.18
C LEU A 434 15.64 16.52 8.02
N ILE A 435 15.78 17.61 8.79
CA ILE A 435 16.86 17.78 9.78
C ILE A 435 16.82 16.66 10.82
N GLN A 436 15.62 16.34 11.35
CA GLN A 436 15.46 15.24 12.31
C GLN A 436 15.83 13.90 11.68
N MET A 437 15.37 13.61 10.46
CA MET A 437 15.73 12.41 9.72
C MET A 437 17.25 12.32 9.56
N ASN A 438 17.93 13.37 9.11
CA ASN A 438 19.38 13.37 8.97
C ASN A 438 20.10 13.13 10.32
N LYS A 439 19.64 13.75 11.41
CA LYS A 439 20.15 13.52 12.78
C LYS A 439 20.00 12.05 13.20
N TRP A 440 18.84 11.44 12.96
CA TRP A 440 18.56 10.06 13.35
C TRP A 440 19.21 9.03 12.43
N TYR A 441 19.44 9.38 11.16
CA TYR A 441 20.16 8.55 10.21
C TYR A 441 21.66 8.42 10.57
N ALA A 442 22.26 9.51 11.08
CA ALA A 442 23.66 9.51 11.53
C ALA A 442 23.88 8.72 12.84
N LYS A 443 22.87 8.62 13.71
CA LYS A 443 22.98 7.90 14.99
C LYS A 443 22.50 6.45 14.85
N LYS A 444 23.43 5.48 14.91
CA LYS A 444 23.11 4.04 14.93
C LYS A 444 22.02 3.75 15.98
N GLY A 445 21.03 2.92 15.62
CA GLY A 445 19.94 2.51 16.52
C GLY A 445 18.69 3.40 16.57
N ASN A 446 18.65 4.55 15.90
CA ASN A 446 17.49 5.47 15.94
C ASN A 446 16.48 5.31 14.77
N SER A 447 16.46 4.16 14.10
CA SER A 447 15.63 3.91 12.92
C SER A 447 14.12 4.12 13.15
N LYS A 448 13.62 3.87 14.37
CA LYS A 448 12.22 4.17 14.72
C LYS A 448 11.90 5.66 14.68
N LYS A 449 12.79 6.50 15.22
CA LYS A 449 12.63 7.96 15.23
C LYS A 449 12.78 8.52 13.82
N PHE A 450 13.74 8.00 13.04
CA PHE A 450 13.87 8.30 11.62
C PHE A 450 12.58 8.02 10.86
N ALA A 451 12.05 6.81 10.97
CA ALA A 451 10.85 6.37 10.26
C ALA A 451 9.64 7.26 10.59
N LYS A 452 9.42 7.59 11.88
CA LYS A 452 8.35 8.52 12.27
C LYS A 452 8.52 9.91 11.67
N ALA A 453 9.73 10.49 11.75
CA ALA A 453 10.01 11.78 11.13
C ALA A 453 9.81 11.74 9.61
N PHE A 454 10.06 10.59 8.96
CA PHE A 454 9.83 10.42 7.54
C PHE A 454 8.34 10.38 7.17
N ALA A 455 7.50 9.76 8.00
CA ALA A 455 6.04 9.85 7.82
C ALA A 455 5.55 11.30 7.91
N ASP A 456 6.03 12.05 8.91
CA ASP A 456 5.66 13.45 9.10
C ASP A 456 6.20 14.34 7.97
N PHE A 457 7.42 14.10 7.49
CA PHE A 457 7.95 14.73 6.27
C PHE A 457 7.03 14.45 5.07
N GLY A 458 6.64 13.20 4.89
CA GLY A 458 5.74 12.76 3.82
C GLY A 458 4.40 13.47 3.83
N GLU A 459 3.80 13.66 5.01
CA GLU A 459 2.58 14.46 5.17
C GLU A 459 2.75 15.86 4.57
N GLN A 460 3.86 16.54 4.89
CA GLN A 460 4.11 17.90 4.44
C GLN A 460 4.43 17.96 2.94
N MET A 461 5.22 17.01 2.44
CA MET A 461 5.58 16.92 1.02
C MET A 461 4.35 16.87 0.11
N ILE A 462 3.31 16.14 0.53
CA ILE A 462 2.12 15.90 -0.29
C ILE A 462 0.98 16.89 -0.03
N THR A 463 1.28 18.05 0.58
CA THR A 463 0.28 19.06 0.90
C THR A 463 -0.34 19.63 -0.37
N ASN A 464 0.47 20.08 -1.33
CA ASN A 464 0.04 20.60 -2.63
C ASN A 464 1.14 20.46 -3.70
N ARG A 465 0.86 20.84 -4.96
CA ARG A 465 1.85 20.72 -6.05
C ARG A 465 3.15 21.46 -5.80
N PHE A 466 3.11 22.60 -5.10
CA PHE A 466 4.29 23.42 -4.87
C PHE A 466 5.21 22.75 -3.85
N THR A 467 4.64 22.22 -2.76
CA THR A 467 5.43 21.46 -1.78
C THR A 467 6.05 20.22 -2.41
N PHE A 468 5.27 19.50 -3.23
CA PHE A 468 5.73 18.30 -3.91
C PHE A 468 6.84 18.63 -4.93
N HIS A 469 6.61 19.59 -5.83
CA HIS A 469 7.58 20.02 -6.84
C HIS A 469 8.86 20.58 -6.23
N THR A 470 8.79 21.44 -5.22
CA THR A 470 9.98 22.01 -4.60
C THR A 470 10.89 20.93 -4.04
N LEU A 471 10.33 19.90 -3.39
CA LEU A 471 11.13 18.79 -2.85
C LEU A 471 11.57 17.81 -3.95
N MET A 472 10.75 17.58 -4.97
CA MET A 472 11.11 16.77 -6.14
C MET A 472 12.26 17.37 -6.95
N TRP A 473 12.29 18.69 -7.09
CA TRP A 473 13.31 19.43 -7.83
C TRP A 473 14.72 19.18 -7.29
N GLU A 474 14.84 18.96 -5.99
CA GLU A 474 16.10 18.61 -5.35
C GLU A 474 16.59 17.21 -5.68
N MET A 475 15.67 16.31 -6.01
CA MET A 475 15.96 14.94 -6.40
C MET A 475 16.06 14.77 -7.91
N ARG A 476 15.99 15.85 -8.71
CA ARG A 476 15.85 15.78 -10.18
C ARG A 476 16.98 15.07 -10.91
N GLN A 477 18.17 15.03 -10.32
CA GLN A 477 19.34 14.33 -10.88
C GLN A 477 19.36 12.83 -10.55
N GLN A 478 18.35 12.34 -9.84
CA GLN A 478 18.23 10.95 -9.43
C GLN A 478 16.94 10.35 -9.98
N PRO A 479 16.92 9.06 -10.32
CA PRO A 479 15.72 8.41 -10.82
C PRO A 479 14.63 8.43 -9.73
N VAL A 480 13.48 9.01 -10.10
CA VAL A 480 12.22 8.91 -9.37
C VAL A 480 11.17 8.40 -10.35
N GLU A 481 10.56 7.26 -10.03
CA GLU A 481 9.57 6.65 -10.90
C GLU A 481 8.18 7.22 -10.59
N LEU A 482 7.47 7.63 -11.63
CA LEU A 482 6.10 8.11 -11.56
C LEU A 482 5.24 7.22 -12.44
N ASN A 483 4.21 6.60 -11.85
CA ASN A 483 3.29 5.73 -12.58
C ASN A 483 1.86 6.21 -12.38
N LEU A 484 1.20 6.57 -13.49
CA LEU A 484 -0.23 6.83 -13.52
C LEU A 484 -0.92 5.67 -14.23
N LYS A 485 -1.81 4.99 -13.51
CA LYS A 485 -2.66 3.93 -14.03
C LYS A 485 -4.12 4.33 -13.94
N ILE A 486 -4.83 4.23 -15.06
CA ILE A 486 -6.27 4.50 -15.14
C ILE A 486 -6.94 3.20 -15.61
N THR A 487 -7.97 2.77 -14.87
CA THR A 487 -8.75 1.57 -15.19
C THR A 487 -10.20 1.95 -15.37
N GLY A 488 -10.79 1.60 -16.52
CA GLY A 488 -12.13 2.03 -16.94
C GLY A 488 -13.21 0.94 -16.96
N ALA A 489 -12.94 -0.24 -16.41
CA ALA A 489 -13.94 -1.31 -16.34
C ALA A 489 -13.83 -2.05 -14.99
N ARG A 490 -14.97 -2.30 -14.35
CA ARG A 490 -15.08 -3.20 -13.20
C ARG A 490 -16.11 -4.26 -13.54
N ILE A 491 -15.62 -5.47 -13.76
CA ILE A 491 -16.50 -6.62 -13.93
C ILE A 491 -16.94 -7.07 -12.53
N MET A 492 -18.05 -6.52 -12.04
CA MET A 492 -18.71 -7.02 -10.84
C MET A 492 -19.56 -8.24 -11.21
N PRO A 493 -19.36 -9.42 -10.60
CA PRO A 493 -20.38 -10.46 -10.66
C PRO A 493 -21.65 -9.93 -9.97
N LEU A 494 -22.75 -9.82 -10.73
CA LEU A 494 -24.08 -9.57 -10.20
C LEU A 494 -24.51 -10.77 -9.36
N TYR A 495 -24.43 -10.65 -8.04
CA TYR A 495 -25.14 -11.55 -7.14
C TYR A 495 -26.52 -10.95 -6.86
N MET A 496 -27.51 -11.35 -7.65
CA MET A 496 -28.90 -11.05 -7.35
C MET A 496 -29.40 -12.12 -6.37
N LYS A 497 -29.58 -11.76 -5.09
CA LYS A 497 -30.38 -12.57 -4.17
C LYS A 497 -31.83 -12.22 -4.44
N LEU A 498 -32.54 -13.11 -5.13
CA LEU A 498 -34.00 -13.08 -5.15
C LEU A 498 -34.46 -13.66 -3.81
N TYR A 499 -35.18 -12.85 -3.04
CA TYR A 499 -36.03 -13.38 -1.98
C TYR A 499 -37.37 -13.68 -2.63
N SER A 500 -37.79 -14.95 -2.65
CA SER A 500 -39.21 -15.27 -2.82
C SER A 500 -39.89 -14.98 -1.48
N TYR A 501 -40.98 -14.22 -1.51
CA TYR A 501 -41.92 -14.17 -0.40
C TYR A 501 -42.69 -15.48 -0.32
#